data_AF-A0A016SN51-F1
#
_entry.id   AF-A0A016SN51-F1
#
_cell.length_a   1.000
_cell.length_b   1.000
_cell.length_c   1.000
_cell.angle_alpha   90.00
_cell.angle_beta   90.00
_cell.angle_gamma   90.00
#
_symmetry.space_group_name_H-M   'P 1'
#
loop_
_entity.id
_entity.type
_entity.pdbx_description
1 polymer ?
#
loop_
_entity_poly.entity_id
_entity_poly.type
_entity_poly.pdbx_seq_one_letter_code
_entity_poly.pdbx_strand_id
1 'polypeptide(L)'
;METKMLRWTAGVTRADRIRNKKIRERFGIAPIADKLRETRLRWYGHVLRANKDTICKVGLNLEVPGKRPKGRPKQRWLDTLHADLKHVGVHPDQARDRVKWQSYKIIFIVTICDSSFIADLSAHHPHSLNPEIYRISIQRRT
;
A
#
# COMPACT_ATOMS: atom_id res chain seq x y z
N MET A 1 -4.68 17.32 4.74
CA MET A 1 -4.69 17.12 6.21
C MET A 1 -3.38 16.56 6.71
N GLU A 2 -2.97 15.35 6.31
CA GLU A 2 -1.69 14.70 6.66
C GLU A 2 -0.48 15.67 6.67
N THR A 3 -0.13 16.25 5.52
CA THR A 3 1.02 17.15 5.40
C THR A 3 0.94 18.38 6.31
N LYS A 4 -0.26 18.91 6.57
CA LYS A 4 -0.44 20.10 7.40
C LYS A 4 -0.14 19.77 8.87
N MET A 5 -0.62 18.62 9.34
CA MET A 5 -0.34 18.12 10.68
C MET A 5 1.16 17.84 10.87
N LEU A 6 1.79 17.12 9.94
CA LEU A 6 3.23 16.82 10.01
C LEU A 6 4.11 18.07 10.02
N ARG A 7 3.74 19.09 9.23
CA ARG A 7 4.43 20.38 9.22
C ARG A 7 4.30 21.12 10.54
N TRP A 8 3.09 21.16 11.09
CA TRP A 8 2.84 21.80 12.37
C TRP A 8 3.63 21.14 13.51
N THR A 9 3.59 19.81 13.60
CA THR A 9 4.37 19.04 14.59
C THR A 9 5.88 19.22 14.44
N ALA A 10 6.38 19.36 13.21
CA ALA A 10 7.80 19.59 12.95
C ALA A 10 8.25 21.06 13.10
N GLY A 11 7.32 21.99 13.36
CA GLY A 11 7.59 23.43 13.39
C GLY A 11 7.96 24.02 12.02
N VAL A 12 7.60 23.35 10.92
CA VAL A 12 7.99 23.72 9.55
C VAL A 12 6.94 24.59 8.89
N THR A 13 7.32 25.80 8.54
CA THR A 13 6.51 26.80 7.85
C THR A 13 6.65 26.68 6.33
N ARG A 14 5.96 27.54 5.57
CA ARG A 14 6.14 27.63 4.11
C ARG A 14 7.46 28.30 3.72
N ALA A 15 8.02 29.15 4.58
CA ALA A 15 9.26 29.88 4.32
C ALA A 15 10.47 28.95 4.22
N ASP A 16 10.46 27.83 4.96
CA ASP A 16 11.54 26.85 4.99
C ASP A 16 11.72 26.10 3.67
N ARG A 17 10.73 26.18 2.75
CA ARG A 17 10.74 25.51 1.43
C ARG A 17 11.06 24.01 1.47
N ILE A 18 10.88 23.36 2.62
CA ILE A 18 11.11 21.93 2.81
C ILE A 18 10.03 21.14 2.06
N ARG A 19 10.47 20.20 1.22
CA ARG A 19 9.60 19.31 0.45
C ARG A 19 8.87 18.35 1.39
N ASN A 20 7.61 18.05 1.09
CA ASN A 20 6.78 17.14 1.90
C ASN A 20 7.35 15.72 2.00
N LYS A 21 8.15 15.28 1.02
CA LYS A 21 8.87 14.00 1.09
C LYS A 21 9.85 13.96 2.26
N LYS A 22 10.64 15.02 2.43
CA LYS A 22 11.61 15.15 3.54
C LYS A 22 10.94 15.18 4.91
N ILE A 23 9.77 15.80 5.00
CA ILE A 23 8.99 15.82 6.24
C ILE A 23 8.51 14.42 6.60
N ARG A 24 8.01 13.66 5.61
CA ARG A 24 7.62 12.25 5.82
C ARG A 24 8.79 11.35 6.19
N GLU A 25 9.92 11.50 5.52
CA GLU A 25 11.18 10.79 5.86
C GLU A 25 11.56 11.03 7.33
N ARG A 26 11.49 12.29 7.80
CA ARG A 26 11.80 12.64 9.20
C ARG A 26 10.93 11.92 10.23
N PHE A 27 9.67 11.63 9.90
CA PHE A 27 8.75 10.91 10.78
C PHE A 27 8.67 9.40 10.47
N GLY A 28 9.35 8.91 9.43
CA GLY A 28 9.20 7.53 8.96
C GLY A 28 7.77 7.19 8.48
N ILE A 29 7.00 8.18 8.02
CA ILE A 29 5.59 8.01 7.66
C ILE A 29 5.43 7.81 6.16
N ALA A 30 4.71 6.75 5.78
CA ALA A 30 4.34 6.51 4.40
C ALA A 30 3.31 7.51 3.86
N PRO A 31 3.34 7.85 2.57
CA PRO A 31 2.28 8.61 1.94
C PRO A 31 0.91 7.95 2.17
N ILE A 32 -0.10 8.76 2.52
CA ILE A 32 -1.45 8.23 2.78
C ILE A 32 -2.04 7.45 1.59
N ALA A 33 -1.67 7.83 0.37
CA ALA A 33 -2.10 7.13 -0.85
C ALA A 33 -1.67 5.66 -0.86
N ASP A 34 -0.46 5.38 -0.36
CA ASP A 34 0.07 4.02 -0.27
C ASP A 34 -0.68 3.21 0.79
N LYS A 35 -1.05 3.85 1.91
CA LYS A 35 -1.86 3.18 2.95
C LYS A 35 -3.27 2.84 2.47
N LEU A 36 -3.87 3.74 1.69
CA LEU A 36 -5.16 3.52 1.06
C LEU A 36 -5.10 2.38 0.05
N ARG A 37 -4.02 2.32 -0.76
CA ARG A 37 -3.76 1.22 -1.69
C ARG A 37 -3.63 -0.12 -0.96
N GLU A 38 -2.81 -0.17 0.08
CA GLU A 38 -2.61 -1.39 0.90
C GLU A 38 -3.95 -1.89 1.45
N THR A 39 -4.77 -0.99 1.99
CA THR A 39 -6.09 -1.32 2.56
C THR A 39 -7.03 -1.88 1.49
N ARG A 40 -7.06 -1.25 0.30
CA ARG A 40 -7.87 -1.69 -0.83
C ARG A 40 -7.47 -3.09 -1.33
N LEU A 41 -6.17 -3.33 -1.51
CA LEU A 41 -5.65 -4.63 -1.94
C LEU A 41 -5.84 -5.72 -0.87
N ARG A 42 -5.74 -5.37 0.41
CA ARG A 42 -6.04 -6.30 1.51
C ARG A 42 -7.50 -6.75 1.48
N TRP A 43 -8.43 -5.81 1.34
CA TRP A 43 -9.85 -6.12 1.21
C TRP A 43 -10.12 -6.95 -0.05
N TYR A 44 -9.56 -6.54 -1.19
CA TYR A 44 -9.75 -7.26 -2.45
C TYR A 44 -9.24 -8.70 -2.38
N GLY A 45 -8.06 -8.93 -1.83
CA GLY A 45 -7.55 -10.29 -1.61
C GLY A 45 -8.44 -11.10 -0.68
N HIS A 46 -9.01 -10.48 0.36
CA HIS A 46 -9.99 -11.16 1.23
C HIS A 46 -11.23 -11.59 0.45
N VAL A 47 -11.82 -10.70 -0.36
CA VAL A 47 -12.96 -11.01 -1.22
C VAL A 47 -12.60 -12.08 -2.26
N LEU A 48 -11.38 -12.06 -2.82
CA LEU A 48 -10.96 -13.06 -3.80
C LEU A 48 -10.96 -14.48 -3.24
N ARG A 49 -10.59 -14.64 -1.96
CA ARG A 49 -10.55 -15.92 -1.24
C ARG A 49 -11.90 -16.33 -0.63
N ALA A 50 -12.88 -15.44 -0.59
CA ALA A 50 -14.20 -15.75 -0.05
C ALA A 50 -14.96 -16.71 -0.98
N ASN A 51 -15.90 -17.47 -0.39
CA ASN A 51 -16.80 -18.34 -1.15
C ASN A 51 -17.62 -17.54 -2.16
N LYS A 52 -18.02 -18.20 -3.26
CA LYS A 52 -18.74 -17.55 -4.37
C LYS A 52 -20.05 -16.88 -3.92
N ASP A 53 -20.71 -17.46 -2.93
CA ASP A 53 -22.03 -17.03 -2.45
C ASP A 53 -21.96 -15.89 -1.43
N THR A 54 -20.75 -15.47 -1.03
CA THR A 54 -20.61 -14.34 -0.12
C THR A 54 -21.04 -13.04 -0.80
N ILE A 55 -21.82 -12.22 -0.10
CA ILE A 55 -22.36 -10.94 -0.62
C ILE A 55 -21.24 -10.07 -1.21
N CYS A 56 -20.07 -10.02 -0.58
CA CYS A 56 -18.93 -9.26 -1.09
C CYS A 56 -18.42 -9.76 -2.45
N LYS A 57 -18.40 -11.08 -2.67
CA LYS A 57 -17.96 -11.68 -3.94
C LYS A 57 -19.01 -11.46 -5.03
N VAL A 58 -20.29 -11.65 -4.70
CA VAL A 58 -21.41 -11.37 -5.60
C VAL A 58 -21.40 -9.90 -6.01
N GLY A 59 -21.32 -8.98 -5.05
CA GLY A 59 -21.30 -7.54 -5.31
C GLY A 59 -20.07 -7.08 -6.09
N LEU A 60 -18.91 -7.72 -5.90
CA LEU A 60 -17.70 -7.43 -6.69
C LEU A 60 -17.88 -7.80 -8.18
N ASN A 61 -18.59 -8.89 -8.46
CA ASN A 61 -18.81 -9.40 -9.81
C ASN A 61 -20.11 -8.87 -10.45
N LEU A 62 -20.89 -8.08 -9.71
CA LEU A 62 -22.16 -7.56 -10.19
C LEU A 62 -21.93 -6.50 -11.27
N GLU A 63 -22.39 -6.79 -12.48
CA GLU A 63 -22.42 -5.82 -13.57
C GLU A 63 -23.74 -5.05 -13.55
N VAL A 64 -23.66 -3.74 -13.31
CA VAL A 64 -24.83 -2.87 -13.38
C VAL A 64 -24.98 -2.37 -14.82
N PRO A 65 -26.11 -2.68 -15.50
CA PRO A 65 -26.32 -2.23 -16.87
C PRO A 65 -26.39 -0.71 -16.94
N GLY A 66 -25.76 -0.12 -17.95
CA GLY A 66 -25.77 1.32 -18.18
C GLY A 66 -24.56 1.81 -18.97
N LYS A 67 -24.75 2.88 -19.74
CA LYS A 67 -23.65 3.52 -20.49
C LYS A 67 -22.96 4.55 -19.61
N ARG A 68 -21.62 4.60 -19.65
CA ARG A 68 -20.87 5.69 -19.01
C ARG A 68 -21.15 7.01 -19.76
N PRO A 69 -21.34 8.13 -19.05
CA PRO A 69 -21.46 9.43 -19.70
C PRO A 69 -20.19 9.76 -20.47
N LYS A 70 -20.33 10.41 -21.63
CA LYS A 70 -19.18 10.93 -22.40
C LYS A 70 -18.52 12.09 -21.63
N GLY A 71 -17.20 12.23 -21.76
CA GLY A 71 -16.43 13.30 -21.12
C GLY A 71 -15.52 12.79 -19.99
N ARG A 72 -15.71 13.31 -18.77
CA ARG A 72 -14.98 12.88 -17.56
C ARG A 72 -15.88 12.01 -16.67
N PRO A 73 -16.00 10.69 -16.94
CA PRO A 73 -16.68 9.76 -16.04
C PRO A 73 -16.09 9.81 -14.64
N LYS A 74 -16.94 9.57 -13.64
CA LYS A 74 -16.47 9.32 -12.28
C LYS A 74 -15.63 8.04 -12.25
N GLN A 75 -14.52 8.09 -11.52
CA GLN A 75 -13.63 6.95 -11.32
C GLN A 75 -14.37 5.85 -10.55
N ARG A 76 -14.45 4.63 -11.12
CA ARG A 76 -15.01 3.49 -10.40
C ARG A 76 -13.99 2.94 -9.42
N TRP A 77 -14.49 2.28 -8.39
CA TRP A 77 -13.63 1.57 -7.44
C TRP A 77 -12.75 0.52 -8.14
N LEU A 78 -13.31 -0.24 -9.09
CA LEU A 78 -12.57 -1.22 -9.91
C LEU A 78 -11.47 -0.58 -10.76
N ASP A 79 -11.70 0.61 -11.34
CA ASP A 79 -10.68 1.31 -12.13
C ASP A 79 -9.46 1.65 -11.24
N THR A 80 -9.72 2.13 -10.02
CA THR A 80 -8.67 2.39 -9.01
C THR A 80 -7.95 1.11 -8.60
N LEU A 81 -8.69 0.03 -8.37
CA LEU A 81 -8.12 -1.26 -8.00
C LEU A 81 -7.18 -1.81 -9.08
N HIS A 82 -7.56 -1.71 -10.35
CA HIS A 82 -6.69 -2.14 -11.45
C HIS A 82 -5.43 -1.30 -11.54
N ALA A 83 -5.53 0.01 -11.34
CA ALA A 83 -4.36 0.89 -11.26
C ALA A 83 -3.45 0.51 -10.08
N ASP A 84 -4.03 0.18 -8.92
CA ASP A 84 -3.30 -0.28 -7.74
C ASP A 84 -2.59 -1.61 -8.03
N LEU A 85 -3.27 -2.62 -8.59
CA LEU A 85 -2.67 -3.90 -8.96
C LEU A 85 -1.51 -3.73 -9.96
N LYS A 86 -1.69 -2.86 -10.97
CA LYS A 86 -0.64 -2.52 -11.93
C LYS A 86 0.54 -1.82 -11.27
N HIS A 87 0.29 -0.92 -10.33
CA HIS A 87 1.33 -0.20 -9.60
C HIS A 87 2.18 -1.14 -8.75
N VAL A 88 1.58 -2.18 -8.15
CA VAL A 88 2.33 -3.18 -7.35
C VAL A 88 2.88 -4.33 -8.21
N GLY A 89 2.40 -4.49 -9.45
CA GLY A 89 2.80 -5.58 -10.34
C GLY A 89 2.24 -6.94 -9.93
N VAL A 90 1.04 -6.97 -9.34
CA VAL A 90 0.43 -8.19 -8.79
C VAL A 90 -0.76 -8.63 -9.64
N HIS A 91 -0.82 -9.93 -9.96
CA HIS A 91 -1.97 -10.52 -10.60
C HIS A 91 -3.01 -11.00 -9.55
N PRO A 92 -4.33 -10.78 -9.76
CA PRO A 92 -5.39 -11.24 -8.85
C PRO A 92 -5.31 -12.71 -8.44
N ASP A 93 -4.90 -13.60 -9.34
CA ASP A 93 -4.82 -15.06 -9.06
C ASP A 93 -3.85 -15.41 -7.93
N GLN A 94 -2.87 -14.54 -7.70
CA GLN A 94 -1.88 -14.69 -6.63
C GLN A 94 -2.51 -14.48 -5.25
N ALA A 95 -3.76 -14.02 -5.15
CA ALA A 95 -4.45 -13.83 -3.89
C ALA A 95 -4.69 -15.12 -3.10
N ARG A 96 -4.67 -16.30 -3.75
CA ARG A 96 -4.79 -17.59 -3.05
C ARG A 96 -3.55 -17.91 -2.20
N ASP A 97 -2.38 -17.54 -2.69
CA ASP A 97 -1.14 -17.66 -1.94
C ASP A 97 -1.06 -16.53 -0.91
N ARG A 98 -1.29 -16.86 0.36
CA ARG A 98 -1.28 -15.88 1.46
C ARG A 98 0.11 -15.29 1.69
N VAL A 99 1.17 -16.09 1.54
CA VAL A 99 2.54 -15.65 1.78
C VAL A 99 2.93 -14.66 0.69
N LYS A 100 2.67 -15.02 -0.56
CA LYS A 100 2.91 -14.14 -1.71
C LYS A 100 2.03 -12.89 -1.64
N TRP A 101 0.74 -13.01 -1.33
CA TRP A 101 -0.16 -11.85 -1.20
C TRP A 101 0.22 -10.91 -0.03
N GLN A 102 0.70 -11.47 1.09
CA GLN A 102 1.21 -10.68 2.22
C GLN A 102 2.58 -10.07 1.93
N SER A 103 3.41 -10.68 1.08
CA SER A 103 4.70 -10.11 0.70
C SER A 103 4.52 -8.74 0.06
N TYR A 104 3.45 -8.51 -0.71
CA TYR A 104 3.13 -7.21 -1.28
C TYR A 104 2.68 -6.17 -0.24
N LYS A 105 2.03 -6.63 0.84
CA LYS A 105 1.71 -5.80 2.01
C LYS A 105 2.99 -5.35 2.73
N ILE A 106 3.95 -6.26 2.84
CA ILE A 106 5.26 -6.05 3.48
C ILE A 106 6.16 -5.17 2.63
N ILE A 107 6.18 -5.34 1.30
CA ILE A 107 6.94 -4.50 0.38
C ILE A 107 6.58 -3.02 0.60
N PHE A 108 5.29 -2.67 0.75
CA PHE A 108 4.89 -1.30 1.05
C PHE A 108 5.35 -0.77 2.41
N ILE A 109 5.44 -1.61 3.44
CA ILE A 109 5.93 -1.19 4.76
C ILE A 109 7.46 -1.05 4.74
N VAL A 110 8.15 -2.00 4.10
CA VAL A 110 9.61 -2.15 4.09
C VAL A 110 10.31 -1.22 3.10
N THR A 111 9.65 -0.83 1.98
CA THR A 111 10.22 0.16 1.05
C THR A 111 10.06 1.61 1.50
N ILE A 112 9.32 1.85 2.59
CA ILE A 112 8.98 3.21 3.04
C ILE A 112 9.61 3.57 4.39
N CYS A 113 9.94 2.57 5.22
CA CYS A 113 10.95 2.75 6.26
C CYS A 113 12.33 2.79 5.60
N ASP A 114 13.11 3.84 5.85
CA ASP A 114 14.47 3.97 5.32
C ASP A 114 15.28 2.67 5.60
N SER A 115 16.10 2.22 4.66
CA SER A 115 16.85 0.95 4.79
C SER A 115 17.77 0.91 6.03
N SER A 116 18.10 2.09 6.58
CA SER A 116 18.77 2.32 7.86
C SER A 116 17.90 1.95 9.07
N PHE A 117 16.60 2.25 9.07
CA PHE A 117 15.68 1.92 10.17
C PHE A 117 15.45 0.41 10.31
N ILE A 118 15.39 -0.32 9.19
CA ILE A 118 15.27 -1.79 9.21
C ILE A 118 16.57 -2.46 9.65
N ALA A 119 17.73 -1.88 9.29
CA ALA A 119 19.02 -2.34 9.79
C ALA A 119 19.16 -2.13 11.31
N ASP A 120 18.75 -0.96 11.83
CA ASP A 120 18.76 -0.67 13.27
C ASP A 120 17.79 -1.57 14.06
N LEU A 121 16.58 -1.80 13.54
CA LEU A 121 15.60 -2.68 14.16
C LEU A 121 16.06 -4.15 14.16
N SER A 122 16.72 -4.60 13.08
CA SER A 122 17.33 -5.93 12.98
C SER A 122 18.53 -6.09 13.92
N ALA A 123 19.30 -5.02 14.17
CA ALA A 123 20.47 -5.05 15.05
C ALA A 123 20.08 -5.12 16.54
N HIS A 124 18.97 -4.48 16.91
CA HIS A 124 18.53 -4.42 18.31
C HIS A 124 17.54 -5.53 18.68
N HIS A 125 16.65 -5.96 17.78
CA HIS A 125 15.58 -6.93 18.06
C HIS A 125 15.48 -8.01 16.95
N PRO A 126 16.43 -8.95 16.89
CA PRO A 126 16.61 -9.88 15.76
C PRO A 126 15.46 -10.89 15.56
N HIS A 127 14.59 -11.08 16.56
CA HIS A 127 13.42 -11.97 16.47
C HIS A 127 12.13 -11.27 16.00
N SER A 128 12.15 -9.94 15.80
CA SER A 128 10.96 -9.16 15.46
C SER A 128 10.62 -9.16 13.96
N LEU A 129 11.56 -9.54 13.10
CA LEU A 129 11.40 -9.56 11.64
C LEU A 129 11.33 -11.00 11.14
N ASN A 130 10.29 -11.31 10.38
CA ASN A 130 10.15 -12.60 9.71
C ASN A 130 11.33 -12.82 8.73
N PRO A 131 11.96 -14.01 8.67
CA PRO A 131 13.13 -14.30 7.83
C PRO A 131 12.98 -13.93 6.34
N GLU A 132 11.77 -14.04 5.80
CA GLU A 132 11.47 -13.63 4.41
C GLU A 132 11.56 -12.10 4.21
N ILE A 133 11.29 -11.32 5.26
CA ILE A 133 11.39 -9.86 5.25
C ILE A 133 12.87 -9.42 5.14
N TYR A 134 13.76 -10.15 5.82
CA TYR A 134 15.20 -9.92 5.77
C TYR A 134 15.81 -10.32 4.41
N ARG A 135 15.35 -11.41 3.79
CA ARG A 135 15.76 -11.78 2.42
C ARG A 135 15.35 -10.75 1.38
N ILE A 136 14.09 -10.28 1.42
CA ILE A 136 13.56 -9.29 0.48
C ILE A 136 14.31 -7.94 0.60
N SER A 137 14.76 -7.56 1.80
CA SER A 137 15.56 -6.33 1.99
C SER A 137 16.99 -6.46 1.45
N ILE A 138 17.61 -7.65 1.55
CA ILE A 138 18.96 -7.92 1.03
C ILE A 138 18.98 -7.99 -0.50
N GLN A 139 18.01 -8.67 -1.13
CA GLN A 139 17.96 -8.84 -2.59
C GLN A 139 17.73 -7.53 -3.38
N ARG A 140 17.37 -6.43 -2.72
CA ARG A 140 17.24 -5.10 -3.34
C ARG A 140 18.46 -4.20 -3.15
N ARG A 141 19.52 -4.67 -2.46
CA ARG A 141 20.83 -3.98 -2.35
C ARG A 141 21.79 -4.32 -3.50
N THR A 142 21.54 -5.40 -4.23
CA THR A 142 22.28 -5.83 -5.44
C THR A 142 21.55 -5.40 -6.69
#